data_AF-A0A5K1V5H2-F1
#
_entry.id   AF-A0A5K1V5H2-F1
#
_cell.length_a   1.000
_cell.length_b   1.000
_cell.length_c   1.000
_cell.angle_alpha   90.00
_cell.angle_beta   90.00
_cell.angle_gamma   90.00
#
_symmetry.space_group_name_H-M   'P 1'
#
loop_
_entity.id
_entity.type
_entity.pdbx_description
1 polymer ?
#
loop_
_entity_poly.entity_id
_entity_poly.type
_entity_poly.pdbx_seq_one_letter_code
_entity_poly.pdbx_strand_id
1 'polypeptide(L)'
;MDSIQIQSSKNDFSISQDEKSTNCQKSHGSERKKFKKDEAKYTLKKREMKNLESYQQAALLCLMNSKCSFSVEHPGKQSKVTVTMPRLVNLYIDKQEIEVAKLADTQSQLIMKKEVAGGVSQTTSTRRYEKNKRIFTQNFLFDLCLEYGFWFESKPSRKSKKSHQMERITRIYYKDTYLMNQTKMMELGKAVNSFLFSNIINDKRVTINQNNSKLSDIKKSFGLNDILFM
;
A
#
# COMPACT_ATOMS: atom_id res chain seq x y z
N MET A 1 6.79 22.55 -69.91
CA MET A 1 6.55 23.64 -70.87
C MET A 1 5.34 24.37 -70.30
N ASP A 2 5.44 25.43 -69.50
CA ASP A 2 6.46 26.48 -69.45
C ASP A 2 6.73 27.00 -68.04
N SER A 3 7.93 27.59 -67.91
CA SER A 3 8.51 28.28 -66.75
C SER A 3 8.15 29.78 -66.75
N ILE A 4 8.56 30.49 -65.67
CA ILE A 4 8.93 31.93 -65.51
C ILE A 4 8.18 32.55 -64.30
N GLN A 5 8.84 32.66 -63.12
CA GLN A 5 9.65 33.76 -62.52
C GLN A 5 8.83 34.92 -61.88
N ILE A 6 8.87 35.11 -60.55
CA ILE A 6 9.77 35.94 -59.68
C ILE A 6 9.52 37.46 -59.75
N GLN A 7 9.19 38.08 -58.60
CA GLN A 7 9.77 39.31 -57.96
C GLN A 7 8.90 39.67 -56.71
N SER A 8 9.34 39.78 -55.45
CA SER A 8 10.41 40.54 -54.73
C SER A 8 10.17 42.06 -54.55
N SER A 9 9.88 42.48 -53.31
CA SER A 9 10.28 43.77 -52.68
C SER A 9 9.95 43.70 -51.17
N LYS A 10 10.90 43.45 -50.24
CA LYS A 10 11.79 44.38 -49.53
C LYS A 10 11.14 45.68 -49.02
N ASN A 11 11.12 45.84 -47.70
CA ASN A 11 11.56 47.07 -47.05
C ASN A 11 12.09 46.79 -45.63
N ASP A 12 13.38 47.09 -45.46
CA ASP A 12 14.13 47.16 -44.21
C ASP A 12 13.79 48.48 -43.47
N PHE A 13 13.83 48.52 -42.13
CA PHE A 13 14.63 49.49 -41.38
C PHE A 13 14.64 49.19 -39.86
N SER A 14 15.63 49.77 -39.21
CA SER A 14 16.49 49.18 -38.17
C SER A 14 16.29 49.69 -36.73
N ILE A 15 17.04 49.05 -35.83
CA ILE A 15 17.22 49.15 -34.37
C ILE A 15 17.75 50.51 -33.84
N SER A 16 17.33 50.87 -32.61
CA SER A 16 18.16 51.40 -31.48
C SER A 16 17.30 51.45 -30.19
N GLN A 17 17.57 50.66 -29.12
CA GLN A 17 18.37 50.98 -27.89
C GLN A 17 18.13 52.41 -27.35
N ASP A 18 17.86 52.73 -26.09
CA ASP A 18 17.75 52.12 -24.75
C ASP A 18 16.72 53.01 -23.98
N GLU A 19 15.96 52.55 -22.99
CA GLU A 19 16.30 52.79 -21.57
C GLU A 19 15.41 51.98 -20.62
N LYS A 20 16.05 51.59 -19.53
CA LYS A 20 15.58 50.74 -18.43
C LYS A 20 14.51 51.46 -17.59
N SER A 21 13.57 50.68 -17.05
CA SER A 21 13.49 50.39 -15.60
C SER A 21 12.16 49.73 -15.26
N THR A 22 12.14 48.41 -15.22
CA THR A 22 11.09 47.70 -14.47
C THR A 22 11.76 46.71 -13.53
N ASN A 23 11.82 47.18 -12.29
CA ASN A 23 12.05 46.43 -11.08
C ASN A 23 11.29 45.09 -11.08
N CYS A 24 11.99 43.97 -11.20
CA CYS A 24 11.47 42.66 -10.84
C CYS A 24 12.58 41.80 -10.22
N GLN A 25 13.20 42.32 -9.16
CA GLN A 25 13.96 41.47 -8.24
C GLN A 25 13.09 41.18 -7.02
N LYS A 26 12.64 39.91 -6.92
CA LYS A 26 12.42 39.10 -5.70
C LYS A 26 11.19 38.19 -5.83
N SER A 27 11.36 36.95 -6.31
CA SER A 27 10.44 35.83 -5.97
C SER A 27 10.91 34.41 -6.31
N HIS A 28 12.04 34.17 -6.99
CA HIS A 28 12.39 32.79 -7.38
C HIS A 28 12.94 31.87 -6.27
N GLY A 29 13.37 32.43 -5.14
CA GLY A 29 13.91 31.64 -4.02
C GLY A 29 12.85 31.00 -3.12
N SER A 30 11.70 31.64 -2.95
CA SER A 30 10.62 31.17 -2.06
C SER A 30 9.80 30.07 -2.72
N GLU A 31 9.49 30.18 -4.01
CA GLU A 31 8.75 29.17 -4.77
C GLU A 31 9.53 27.87 -4.89
N ARG A 32 10.81 27.90 -5.31
CA ARG A 32 11.64 26.68 -5.36
C ARG A 32 11.78 25.98 -4.00
N LYS A 33 11.89 26.75 -2.90
CA LYS A 33 11.92 26.20 -1.54
C LYS A 33 10.56 25.59 -1.14
N LYS A 34 9.45 26.22 -1.53
CA LYS A 34 8.08 25.72 -1.30
C LYS A 34 7.81 24.43 -2.08
N PHE A 35 8.15 24.38 -3.38
CA PHE A 35 8.04 23.18 -4.22
C PHE A 35 8.80 21.98 -3.64
N LYS A 36 10.05 22.18 -3.20
CA LYS A 36 10.85 21.11 -2.57
C LYS A 36 10.24 20.63 -1.24
N LYS A 37 9.68 21.55 -0.43
CA LYS A 37 9.02 21.22 0.84
C LYS A 37 7.74 20.41 0.61
N ASP A 38 6.96 20.75 -0.41
CA ASP A 38 5.73 20.05 -0.76
C ASP A 38 6.00 18.65 -1.32
N GLU A 39 7.05 18.49 -2.13
CA GLU A 39 7.50 17.19 -2.64
C GLU A 39 8.00 16.27 -1.52
N ALA A 40 8.78 16.80 -0.57
CA ALA A 40 9.22 16.06 0.60
C ALA A 40 8.03 15.60 1.46
N LYS A 41 7.08 16.50 1.71
CA LYS A 41 5.84 16.20 2.46
C LYS A 41 5.01 15.12 1.78
N TYR A 42 4.84 15.20 0.46
CA TYR A 42 4.12 14.18 -0.33
C TYR A 42 4.81 12.81 -0.24
N THR A 43 6.13 12.80 -0.36
CA THR A 43 6.94 11.58 -0.29
C THR A 43 6.86 10.92 1.08
N LEU A 44 6.94 11.70 2.16
CA LEU A 44 6.76 11.21 3.53
C LEU A 44 5.37 10.60 3.72
N LYS A 45 4.31 11.33 3.34
CA LYS A 45 2.94 10.82 3.43
C LYS A 45 2.75 9.51 2.67
N LYS A 46 3.35 9.38 1.48
CA LYS A 46 3.30 8.14 0.70
C LYS A 46 4.01 6.97 1.40
N ARG A 47 5.09 7.23 2.14
CA ARG A 47 5.80 6.21 2.95
C ARG A 47 4.96 5.81 4.16
N GLU A 48 4.40 6.78 4.87
CA GLU A 48 3.51 6.53 6.01
C GLU A 48 2.32 5.68 5.60
N MET A 49 1.69 5.97 4.46
CA MET A 49 0.58 5.16 3.95
C MET A 49 0.99 3.72 3.66
N LYS A 50 2.17 3.50 3.08
CA LYS A 50 2.67 2.13 2.86
C LYS A 50 2.97 1.40 4.16
N ASN A 51 3.54 2.10 5.14
CA ASN A 51 3.79 1.51 6.45
C ASN A 51 2.48 1.16 7.15
N LEU A 52 1.47 2.02 7.03
CA LEU A 52 0.12 1.77 7.53
C LEU A 52 -0.49 0.53 6.92
N GLU A 53 -0.38 0.37 5.61
CA GLU A 53 -0.80 -0.85 4.92
C GLU A 53 -0.08 -2.09 5.50
N SER A 54 1.25 -2.07 5.60
CA SER A 54 2.04 -3.19 6.13
C SER A 54 1.67 -3.57 7.57
N TYR A 55 1.49 -2.58 8.44
CA TYR A 55 1.15 -2.81 9.85
C TYR A 55 -0.31 -3.24 10.03
N GLN A 56 -1.25 -2.68 9.26
CA GLN A 56 -2.64 -3.12 9.29
C GLN A 56 -2.75 -4.61 8.97
N GLN A 57 -2.07 -5.09 7.92
CA GLN A 57 -2.09 -6.51 7.57
C GLN A 57 -1.49 -7.38 8.69
N ALA A 58 -0.37 -6.96 9.28
CA ALA A 58 0.26 -7.69 10.38
C ALA A 58 -0.65 -7.74 11.63
N ALA A 59 -1.36 -6.64 11.94
CA ALA A 59 -2.32 -6.60 13.03
C ALA A 59 -3.50 -7.57 12.79
N LEU A 60 -4.07 -7.58 11.58
CA LEU A 60 -5.16 -8.50 11.23
C LEU A 60 -4.73 -9.98 11.33
N LEU A 61 -3.53 -10.32 10.86
CA LEU A 61 -2.97 -11.66 11.01
C LEU A 61 -2.83 -12.07 12.49
N CYS A 62 -2.43 -11.14 13.35
CA CYS A 62 -2.31 -11.37 14.78
C CYS A 62 -3.66 -11.62 15.45
N LEU A 63 -4.68 -10.81 15.08
CA LEU A 63 -6.05 -10.98 15.56
C LEU A 63 -6.63 -12.34 15.13
N MET A 64 -6.40 -12.74 13.88
CA MET A 64 -6.88 -14.02 13.34
C MET A 64 -6.14 -15.25 13.87
N ASN A 65 -4.94 -15.09 14.45
CA ASN A 65 -4.13 -16.24 14.86
C ASN A 65 -4.77 -17.10 15.96
N SER A 66 -5.75 -16.58 16.72
CA SER A 66 -6.52 -17.42 17.66
C SER A 66 -7.46 -18.42 16.95
N LYS A 67 -7.79 -18.15 15.69
CA LYS A 67 -8.76 -18.91 14.88
C LYS A 67 -8.11 -19.68 13.73
N CYS A 68 -6.93 -19.27 13.28
CA CYS A 68 -6.25 -19.92 12.15
C CYS A 68 -4.73 -19.99 12.31
N SER A 69 -4.11 -20.96 11.65
CA SER A 69 -2.68 -20.93 11.34
C SER A 69 -2.47 -20.22 9.99
N PHE A 70 -1.28 -19.69 9.76
CA PHE A 70 -0.97 -19.04 8.48
C PHE A 70 0.49 -19.20 8.09
N SER A 71 0.77 -19.21 6.79
CA SER A 71 2.14 -19.23 6.29
C SER A 71 2.50 -17.91 5.60
N VAL A 72 3.68 -17.41 5.92
CA VAL A 72 4.24 -16.18 5.36
C VAL A 72 5.57 -16.47 4.68
N GLU A 73 5.83 -15.79 3.58
CA GLU A 73 7.08 -15.90 2.83
C GLU A 73 7.98 -14.70 3.01
N HIS A 74 9.29 -14.96 2.94
CA HIS A 74 10.28 -13.90 2.87
C HIS A 74 10.07 -13.10 1.58
N PRO A 75 9.88 -11.77 1.66
CA PRO A 75 9.78 -10.94 0.46
C PRO A 75 11.14 -10.90 -0.23
N GLY A 76 11.20 -11.26 -1.51
CA GLY A 76 12.47 -11.32 -2.26
C GLY A 76 13.26 -10.01 -2.30
N LYS A 77 12.62 -8.86 -2.07
CA LYS A 77 13.28 -7.57 -1.89
C LYS A 77 12.67 -6.85 -0.69
N GLN A 78 13.51 -6.47 0.27
CA GLN A 78 13.12 -5.62 1.38
C GLN A 78 13.40 -4.14 1.06
N SER A 79 12.50 -3.25 1.46
CA SER A 79 12.71 -1.82 1.30
C SER A 79 13.54 -1.27 2.46
N LYS A 80 14.53 -0.41 2.15
CA LYS A 80 15.28 0.34 3.16
C LYS A 80 14.51 1.54 3.73
N VAL A 81 13.39 1.92 3.12
CA VAL A 81 12.71 3.21 3.36
C VAL A 81 11.28 3.03 3.89
N THR A 82 10.63 1.92 3.55
CA THR A 82 9.28 1.58 4.05
C THR A 82 9.29 0.19 4.65
N VAL A 83 8.39 -0.04 5.59
CA VAL A 83 8.19 -1.35 6.22
C VAL A 83 7.76 -2.35 5.16
N THR A 84 8.43 -3.49 5.13
CA THR A 84 8.07 -4.56 4.20
C THR A 84 6.83 -5.28 4.71
N MET A 85 5.87 -5.48 3.81
CA MET A 85 4.62 -6.18 4.12
C MET A 85 4.89 -7.69 4.16
N PRO A 86 4.41 -8.43 5.18
CA PRO A 86 4.52 -9.88 5.19
C PRO A 86 3.76 -10.48 4.00
N ARG A 87 4.38 -11.40 3.27
CA ARG A 87 3.70 -12.06 2.14
C ARG A 87 2.89 -13.24 2.65
N LEU A 88 1.60 -13.05 2.89
CA LEU A 88 0.69 -14.15 3.23
C LEU A 88 0.54 -15.09 2.03
N VAL A 89 0.76 -16.39 2.28
CA VAL A 89 0.64 -17.42 1.24
C VAL A 89 -0.58 -18.30 1.46
N ASN A 90 -0.67 -18.92 2.64
CA ASN A 90 -1.72 -19.86 2.99
C ASN A 90 -2.35 -19.47 4.33
N LEU A 91 -3.65 -19.70 4.45
CA LEU A 91 -4.34 -19.79 5.73
C LEU A 91 -4.80 -21.23 5.95
N TYR A 92 -4.71 -21.69 7.18
CA TYR A 92 -5.19 -23.00 7.61
C TYR A 92 -6.24 -22.78 8.67
N ILE A 93 -7.50 -23.05 8.29
CA ILE A 93 -8.68 -22.86 9.12
C ILE A 93 -9.33 -24.22 9.28
N ASP A 94 -9.43 -24.70 10.52
CA ASP A 94 -9.88 -26.06 10.83
C ASP A 94 -9.13 -27.13 10.02
N LYS A 95 -9.78 -27.72 9.01
CA LYS A 95 -9.22 -28.75 8.10
C LYS A 95 -9.05 -28.25 6.67
N GLN A 96 -9.25 -26.95 6.44
CA GLN A 96 -9.19 -26.34 5.12
C GLN A 96 -7.91 -25.52 4.96
N GLU A 97 -7.32 -25.62 3.77
CA GLU A 97 -6.22 -24.78 3.35
C GLU A 97 -6.72 -23.80 2.29
N ILE A 98 -6.45 -22.52 2.51
CA ILE A 98 -6.77 -21.44 1.57
C ILE A 98 -5.46 -20.90 1.02
N GLU A 99 -5.19 -21.14 -0.27
CA GLU A 99 -4.04 -20.60 -0.99
C GLU A 99 -4.24 -19.11 -1.33
N VAL A 100 -4.21 -18.22 -0.32
CA VAL A 100 -4.48 -16.78 -0.45
C VAL A 100 -3.60 -16.12 -1.52
N ALA A 101 -2.31 -16.48 -1.61
CA ALA A 101 -1.42 -15.92 -2.63
C ALA A 101 -1.87 -16.26 -4.06
N LYS A 102 -2.38 -17.47 -4.30
CA LYS A 102 -2.87 -17.94 -5.60
C LYS A 102 -4.21 -17.31 -5.96
N LEU A 103 -5.09 -17.11 -4.97
CA LEU A 103 -6.33 -16.36 -5.16
C LEU A 103 -6.04 -14.90 -5.58
N ALA A 104 -5.16 -14.23 -4.84
CA ALA A 104 -4.74 -12.86 -5.16
C ALA A 104 -4.10 -12.76 -6.55
N ASP A 105 -3.27 -13.76 -6.90
CA ASP A 105 -2.62 -13.88 -8.20
C ASP A 105 -3.64 -13.97 -9.34
N THR A 106 -4.53 -14.95 -9.25
CA THR A 106 -5.56 -15.25 -10.26
C THR A 106 -6.43 -14.02 -10.51
N GLN A 107 -6.95 -13.41 -9.45
CA GLN A 107 -7.82 -12.23 -9.56
C GLN A 107 -7.09 -11.03 -10.16
N SER A 108 -5.85 -10.78 -9.74
CA SER A 108 -5.07 -9.65 -10.24
C SER A 108 -4.62 -9.86 -11.69
N GLN A 109 -4.34 -11.10 -12.08
CA GLN A 109 -3.92 -11.43 -13.45
C GLN A 109 -5.06 -11.21 -14.46
N LEU A 110 -6.31 -11.51 -14.09
CA LEU A 110 -7.49 -11.22 -14.92
C LEU A 110 -7.58 -9.72 -15.25
N ILE A 111 -7.31 -8.86 -14.27
CA ILE A 111 -7.31 -7.40 -14.46
C ILE A 111 -6.15 -6.99 -15.35
N MET A 112 -4.96 -7.50 -15.09
CA MET A 112 -3.76 -7.19 -15.87
C MET A 112 -3.93 -7.55 -17.35
N LYS A 113 -4.47 -8.73 -17.66
CA LYS A 113 -4.72 -9.19 -19.04
C LYS A 113 -5.66 -8.23 -19.77
N LYS A 114 -6.74 -7.79 -19.11
CA LYS A 114 -7.68 -6.80 -19.66
C LYS A 114 -7.01 -5.44 -19.90
N GLU A 115 -6.15 -4.98 -18.99
CA GLU A 115 -5.43 -3.71 -19.16
C GLU A 115 -4.45 -3.75 -20.35
N VAL A 116 -3.70 -4.84 -20.49
CA VAL A 116 -2.76 -5.02 -21.60
C VAL A 116 -3.50 -5.11 -22.94
N ALA A 117 -4.60 -5.87 -23.00
CA ALA A 117 -5.47 -5.92 -24.18
C ALA A 117 -6.07 -4.54 -24.52
N GLY A 118 -6.32 -3.70 -23.51
CA GLY A 118 -6.77 -2.32 -23.66
C GLY A 118 -5.66 -1.29 -23.95
N GLY A 119 -4.44 -1.73 -24.30
CA GLY A 119 -3.33 -0.86 -24.72
C GLY A 119 -2.51 -0.25 -23.57
N VAL A 120 -2.67 -0.70 -22.33
CA VAL A 120 -1.80 -0.27 -21.22
C VAL A 120 -0.44 -0.97 -21.33
N SER A 121 0.64 -0.20 -21.23
CA SER A 121 1.99 -0.76 -21.31
C SER A 121 2.25 -1.84 -20.26
N GLN A 122 2.99 -2.88 -20.65
CA GLN A 122 3.30 -4.03 -19.80
C GLN A 122 3.86 -3.61 -18.44
N THR A 123 4.82 -2.68 -18.41
CA THR A 123 5.42 -2.16 -17.17
C THR A 123 4.37 -1.52 -16.25
N THR A 124 3.43 -0.76 -16.80
CA THR A 124 2.37 -0.11 -16.03
C THR A 124 1.38 -1.15 -15.49
N SER A 125 1.00 -2.12 -16.32
CA SER A 125 0.08 -3.21 -15.97
C SER A 125 0.68 -4.09 -14.87
N THR A 126 1.96 -4.48 -14.96
CA THR A 126 2.66 -5.24 -13.91
C THR A 126 2.66 -4.49 -12.58
N ARG A 127 2.94 -3.18 -12.59
CA ARG A 127 2.91 -2.37 -11.36
C ARG A 127 1.52 -2.31 -10.73
N ARG A 128 0.46 -2.27 -11.53
CA ARG A 128 -0.94 -2.27 -11.04
C ARG A 128 -1.36 -3.64 -10.55
N TYR A 129 -0.96 -4.70 -11.25
CA TYR A 129 -1.12 -6.09 -10.83
C TYR A 129 -0.52 -6.33 -9.44
N GLU A 130 0.73 -5.96 -9.20
CA GLU A 130 1.36 -6.09 -7.87
C GLU A 130 0.65 -5.27 -6.79
N LYS A 131 0.07 -4.13 -7.16
CA LYS A 131 -0.75 -3.33 -6.25
C LYS A 131 -2.07 -4.03 -5.92
N ASN A 132 -2.75 -4.59 -6.93
CA ASN A 132 -4.01 -5.28 -6.75
C ASN A 132 -3.86 -6.56 -5.93
N LYS A 133 -2.76 -7.31 -6.09
CA LYS A 133 -2.47 -8.48 -5.24
C LYS A 133 -2.45 -8.11 -3.76
N ARG A 134 -1.72 -7.05 -3.41
CA ARG A 134 -1.65 -6.56 -2.02
C ARG A 134 -3.03 -6.12 -1.50
N ILE A 135 -3.78 -5.36 -2.30
CA ILE A 135 -5.10 -4.88 -1.90
C ILE A 135 -6.07 -6.05 -1.71
N PHE A 136 -6.04 -7.02 -2.62
CA PHE A 136 -6.85 -8.23 -2.51
C PHE A 136 -6.55 -8.97 -1.20
N THR A 137 -5.28 -9.23 -0.89
CA THR A 137 -4.91 -9.92 0.35
C THR A 137 -5.37 -9.17 1.60
N GLN A 138 -5.28 -7.83 1.62
CA GLN A 138 -5.78 -7.04 2.75
C GLN A 138 -7.29 -7.11 2.90
N ASN A 139 -8.03 -6.88 1.81
CA ASN A 139 -9.48 -6.92 1.86
C ASN A 139 -9.96 -8.33 2.21
N PHE A 140 -9.32 -9.37 1.70
CA PHE A 140 -9.62 -10.75 2.07
C PHE A 140 -9.44 -11.02 3.57
N LEU A 141 -8.34 -10.54 4.17
CA LEU A 141 -8.15 -10.65 5.63
C LEU A 141 -9.17 -9.80 6.41
N PHE A 142 -9.50 -8.61 5.91
CA PHE A 142 -10.52 -7.76 6.51
C PHE A 142 -11.89 -8.46 6.54
N ASP A 143 -12.31 -9.00 5.38
CA ASP A 143 -13.55 -9.75 5.23
C ASP A 143 -13.54 -10.99 6.13
N LEU A 144 -12.44 -11.72 6.18
CA LEU A 144 -12.29 -12.88 7.07
C LEU A 144 -12.44 -12.49 8.54
N CYS A 145 -11.85 -11.38 8.98
CA CYS A 145 -12.05 -10.92 10.35
C CYS A 145 -13.53 -10.58 10.63
N LEU A 146 -14.26 -9.98 9.67
CA LEU A 146 -15.69 -9.72 9.84
C LEU A 146 -16.49 -11.01 10.07
N GLU A 147 -16.23 -12.06 9.28
CA GLU A 147 -16.87 -13.37 9.43
C GLU A 147 -16.61 -14.00 10.81
N TYR A 148 -15.48 -13.68 11.43
CA TYR A 148 -15.10 -14.17 12.76
C TYR A 148 -15.54 -13.25 13.92
N GLY A 149 -16.47 -12.31 13.67
CA GLY A 149 -17.10 -11.49 14.71
C GLY A 149 -16.33 -10.22 15.07
N PHE A 150 -15.31 -9.86 14.29
CA PHE A 150 -14.76 -8.51 14.36
C PHE A 150 -15.67 -7.52 13.65
N TRP A 151 -15.62 -6.28 14.11
CA TRP A 151 -16.26 -5.17 13.42
C TRP A 151 -15.26 -4.02 13.27
N PHE A 152 -15.29 -3.33 12.15
CA PHE A 152 -14.34 -2.27 11.83
C PHE A 152 -15.05 -0.99 11.43
N GLU A 153 -14.67 0.12 12.07
CA GLU A 153 -14.80 1.40 11.39
C GLU A 153 -13.66 1.52 10.40
N SER A 154 -13.97 1.73 9.13
CA SER A 154 -12.97 1.86 8.07
C SER A 154 -13.35 2.93 7.05
N LYS A 155 -12.35 3.39 6.31
CA LYS A 155 -12.53 4.32 5.18
C LYS A 155 -11.88 3.72 3.94
N PRO A 156 -12.64 3.47 2.85
CA PRO A 156 -12.06 2.93 1.65
C PRO A 156 -11.09 3.94 1.03
N SER A 157 -10.00 3.43 0.47
CA SER A 157 -9.06 4.27 -0.26
C SER A 157 -9.72 4.99 -1.45
N ARG A 158 -9.15 6.11 -1.92
CA ARG A 158 -9.69 6.85 -3.07
C ARG A 158 -9.96 5.92 -4.25
N LYS A 159 -11.21 5.93 -4.73
CA LYS A 159 -11.64 5.16 -5.91
C LYS A 159 -10.73 5.48 -7.10
N SER A 160 -10.27 4.43 -7.76
CA SER A 160 -9.43 4.52 -8.94
C SER A 160 -9.94 3.55 -10.00
N LYS A 161 -9.94 3.97 -11.27
CA LYS A 161 -10.20 3.05 -12.40
C LYS A 161 -9.08 2.01 -12.60
N LYS A 162 -7.96 2.12 -11.85
CA LYS A 162 -6.70 1.41 -12.08
C LYS A 162 -6.40 0.33 -11.02
N SER A 163 -7.09 0.35 -9.90
CA SER A 163 -6.87 -0.60 -8.79
C SER A 163 -8.09 -0.67 -7.90
N HIS A 164 -8.26 -1.79 -7.22
CA HIS A 164 -9.26 -1.91 -6.17
C HIS A 164 -9.08 -0.86 -5.07
N GLN A 165 -10.17 -0.57 -4.36
CA GLN A 165 -10.12 0.20 -3.13
C GLN A 165 -9.71 -0.75 -2.00
N MET A 166 -8.79 -0.28 -1.18
CA MET A 166 -8.37 -0.97 0.03
C MET A 166 -9.06 -0.35 1.23
N GLU A 167 -9.55 -1.18 2.15
CA GLU A 167 -10.12 -0.71 3.39
C GLU A 167 -9.04 -0.21 4.36
N ARG A 168 -9.28 0.95 4.98
CA ARG A 168 -8.36 1.53 5.97
C ARG A 168 -9.05 1.62 7.31
N ILE A 169 -8.61 0.77 8.21
CA ILE A 169 -9.21 0.61 9.53
C ILE A 169 -8.88 1.83 10.39
N THR A 170 -9.90 2.41 11.00
CA THR A 170 -9.79 3.49 11.99
C THR A 170 -10.06 3.00 13.40
N ARG A 171 -10.96 2.03 13.58
CA ARG A 171 -11.25 1.38 14.87
C ARG A 171 -11.58 -0.09 14.68
N ILE A 172 -11.27 -0.88 15.70
CA ILE A 172 -11.52 -2.32 15.76
C ILE A 172 -12.39 -2.62 16.97
N TYR A 173 -13.39 -3.45 16.76
CA TYR A 173 -14.31 -3.98 17.75
C TYR A 173 -14.38 -5.50 17.61
N TYR A 174 -14.81 -6.19 18.66
CA TYR A 174 -15.13 -7.61 18.62
C TYR A 174 -16.35 -7.88 19.48
N LYS A 175 -17.39 -8.52 18.91
CA LYS A 175 -18.69 -8.73 19.57
C LYS A 175 -19.16 -7.48 20.34
N ASP A 176 -19.26 -6.36 19.62
CA ASP A 176 -19.65 -5.02 20.13
C ASP A 176 -18.72 -4.35 21.16
N THR A 177 -17.62 -5.00 21.54
CA THR A 177 -16.64 -4.43 22.46
C THR A 177 -15.54 -3.71 21.70
N TYR A 178 -15.31 -2.44 22.04
CA TYR A 178 -14.19 -1.67 21.49
C TYR A 178 -12.85 -2.28 21.90
N LEU A 179 -11.99 -2.57 20.91
CA LEU A 179 -10.64 -3.09 21.15
C LEU A 179 -9.60 -1.98 21.07
N MET A 180 -9.55 -1.29 19.93
CA MET A 180 -8.49 -0.31 19.66
C MET A 180 -8.80 0.65 18.52
N ASN A 181 -8.05 1.75 18.49
CA ASN A 181 -8.02 2.70 17.39
C ASN A 181 -6.85 2.41 16.43
N GLN A 182 -6.77 3.19 15.35
CA GLN A 182 -5.72 3.08 14.35
C GLN A 182 -4.31 3.19 14.94
N THR A 183 -4.05 4.09 15.89
CA THR A 183 -2.71 4.26 16.47
C THR A 183 -2.25 2.99 17.19
N LYS A 184 -3.11 2.43 18.05
CA LYS A 184 -2.83 1.17 18.75
C LYS A 184 -2.71 -0.02 17.79
N MET A 185 -3.56 -0.08 16.75
CA MET A 185 -3.45 -1.09 15.69
C MET A 185 -2.10 -1.03 14.97
N MET A 186 -1.58 0.17 14.73
CA MET A 186 -0.29 0.37 14.08
C MET A 186 0.88 -0.08 14.96
N GLU A 187 0.80 0.16 16.27
CA GLU A 187 1.79 -0.32 17.24
C GLU A 187 1.77 -1.85 17.36
N LEU A 188 0.58 -2.45 17.45
CA LEU A 188 0.38 -3.90 17.39
C LEU A 188 0.97 -4.48 16.11
N GLY A 189 0.59 -3.91 14.97
CA GLY A 189 1.07 -4.32 13.65
C GLY A 189 2.58 -4.19 13.51
N LYS A 190 3.20 -3.17 14.12
CA LYS A 190 4.65 -3.02 14.16
C LYS A 190 5.32 -4.12 14.99
N ALA A 191 4.81 -4.41 16.19
CA ALA A 191 5.35 -5.48 17.03
C ALA A 191 5.27 -6.85 16.33
N VAL A 192 4.12 -7.14 15.70
CA VAL A 192 3.90 -8.38 14.96
C VAL A 192 4.78 -8.45 13.72
N ASN A 193 4.89 -7.36 12.95
CA ASN A 193 5.73 -7.32 11.75
C ASN A 193 7.19 -7.61 12.13
N SER A 194 7.72 -6.97 13.18
CA SER A 194 9.07 -7.24 13.69
C SER A 194 9.26 -8.71 14.07
N PHE A 195 8.28 -9.32 14.76
CA PHE A 195 8.31 -10.74 15.11
C PHE A 195 8.30 -11.63 13.85
N LEU A 196 7.41 -11.37 12.90
CA LEU A 196 7.35 -12.17 11.67
C LEU A 196 8.68 -12.10 10.93
N PHE A 197 9.23 -10.90 10.72
CA PHE A 197 10.50 -10.75 10.02
C PHE A 197 11.68 -11.33 10.80
N SER A 198 11.71 -11.29 12.14
CA SER A 198 12.79 -11.95 12.90
C SER A 198 12.79 -13.47 12.73
N ASN A 199 11.62 -14.08 12.50
CA ASN A 199 11.48 -15.53 12.29
C ASN A 199 11.64 -15.94 10.81
N ILE A 200 11.31 -15.06 9.87
CA ILE A 200 11.38 -15.31 8.43
C ILE A 200 12.81 -15.15 7.86
N ILE A 201 13.78 -14.63 8.63
CA ILE A 201 15.15 -14.39 8.13
C ILE A 201 15.83 -15.66 7.60
N ASN A 202 15.53 -16.84 8.16
CA ASN A 202 16.25 -18.07 7.82
C ASN A 202 15.52 -18.95 6.80
N ASP A 203 14.20 -18.88 6.72
CA ASP A 203 13.38 -19.76 5.88
C ASP A 203 12.66 -19.00 4.77
N LYS A 204 12.63 -19.59 3.56
CA LYS A 204 11.87 -19.02 2.44
C LYS A 204 10.38 -18.82 2.78
N ARG A 205 9.84 -19.71 3.61
CA ARG A 205 8.45 -19.72 4.08
C ARG A 205 8.41 -20.21 5.52
N VAL A 206 7.67 -19.53 6.37
CA VAL A 206 7.43 -19.90 7.77
C VAL A 206 5.93 -20.07 7.99
N THR A 207 5.54 -21.14 8.68
CA THR A 207 4.17 -21.35 9.15
C THR A 207 4.05 -20.97 10.62
N ILE A 208 3.13 -20.08 10.93
CA ILE A 208 2.76 -19.68 12.28
C ILE A 208 1.50 -20.45 12.65
N ASN A 209 1.63 -21.37 13.61
CA ASN A 209 0.52 -22.17 14.10
C ASN A 209 -0.51 -21.31 14.83
N GLN A 210 -1.76 -21.76 14.82
CA GLN A 210 -2.86 -21.19 15.60
C GLN A 210 -2.47 -21.13 17.08
N ASN A 211 -2.91 -20.06 17.75
CA ASN A 211 -2.59 -19.79 19.16
C ASN A 211 -1.08 -19.76 19.42
N ASN A 212 -0.29 -19.18 18.51
CA ASN A 212 1.13 -19.01 18.70
C ASN A 212 1.40 -18.22 19.99
N SER A 213 2.21 -18.78 20.89
CA SER A 213 2.49 -18.20 22.21
C SER A 213 3.04 -16.78 22.10
N LYS A 214 3.94 -16.50 21.15
CA LYS A 214 4.54 -15.18 20.99
C LYS A 214 3.54 -14.14 20.47
N LEU A 215 2.67 -14.52 19.54
CA LEU A 215 1.58 -13.63 19.11
C LEU A 215 0.54 -13.41 20.22
N SER A 216 0.26 -14.41 21.05
CA SER A 216 -0.57 -14.28 22.26
C SER A 216 0.06 -13.31 23.26
N ASP A 217 1.36 -13.42 23.55
CA ASP A 217 2.08 -12.50 24.44
C ASP A 217 2.05 -11.06 23.90
N ILE A 218 2.24 -10.88 22.60
CA ILE A 218 2.12 -9.57 21.96
C ILE A 218 0.69 -9.06 22.18
N LYS A 219 -0.36 -9.82 21.84
CA LYS A 219 -1.76 -9.42 22.05
C LYS A 219 -2.04 -8.96 23.48
N LYS A 220 -1.59 -9.72 24.48
CA LYS A 220 -1.75 -9.41 25.91
C LYS A 220 -1.10 -8.08 26.28
N SER A 221 0.07 -7.76 25.74
CA SER A 221 0.72 -6.46 26.01
C SER A 221 -0.07 -5.25 25.49
N PHE A 222 -1.01 -5.47 24.55
CA PHE A 222 -1.96 -4.46 24.09
C PHE A 222 -3.34 -4.54 24.79
N GLY A 223 -3.46 -5.33 25.85
CA GLY A 223 -4.71 -5.50 26.61
C GLY A 223 -5.75 -6.40 25.92
N LEU A 224 -5.33 -7.19 24.94
CA LEU A 224 -6.19 -8.18 24.28
C LEU A 224 -6.03 -9.54 24.96
N ASN A 225 -7.07 -10.01 25.62
CA ASN A 225 -7.08 -11.35 26.23
C ASN A 225 -7.60 -12.37 25.22
N ASP A 226 -6.96 -13.53 25.09
CA ASP A 226 -7.41 -14.58 24.16
C ASP A 226 -8.80 -15.14 24.53
N ILE A 227 -9.21 -15.04 25.80
CA ILE A 227 -10.58 -15.34 26.26
C ILE A 227 -11.61 -14.46 25.55
N LEU A 228 -11.23 -13.22 25.21
CA LEU A 228 -12.10 -12.29 24.49
C LEU A 228 -12.49 -12.85 23.13
N PHE A 229 -11.65 -13.71 22.53
CA PHE A 229 -11.86 -14.27 21.20
C PHE A 229 -12.37 -15.71 21.19
N MET A 230 -12.66 -16.32 22.35
CA MET A 230 -13.36 -17.61 22.39
C MET A 230 -14.83 -17.43 21.97
#